data_AF-A0A3P1XD40-F1
#
_entry.id   AF-A0A3P1XD40-F1
#
_cell.length_a   1.000
_cell.length_b   1.000
_cell.length_c   1.000
_cell.angle_alpha   90.00
_cell.angle_beta   90.00
_cell.angle_gamma   90.00
#
_symmetry.space_group_name_H-M   'P 1'
#
loop_
_entity.id
_entity.type
_entity.pdbx_description
1 polymer ?
#
loop_
_entity_poly.entity_id
_entity_poly.type
_entity_poly.pdbx_seq_one_letter_code
_entity_poly.pdbx_strand_id
1 'polypeptide(L)'
;MVQRYKIISIYCRLVDNTEQRELLLKTLIAFTEKGFVVNQGVFRQKDFSCPAESYNYAIVNYDGSIHKCNGRTLTKKTACGEISSSGQLRWDKSKIAKRIGLSTFENPSCLKCKMLPLCMGPCSQKLMEMGGFDKKICSMKSIDTSLNDYILQEFRSKALIEQYQKQISL
;
A
#
# COMPACT_ATOMS: atom_id res chain seq x y z
N MET A 1 -8.50 4.87 -28.62
CA MET A 1 -7.12 4.35 -28.70
C MET A 1 -6.68 4.00 -27.28
N VAL A 2 -6.41 2.71 -26.98
CA VAL A 2 -6.06 2.27 -25.61
C VAL A 2 -4.62 2.69 -25.32
N GLN A 3 -4.41 3.47 -24.27
CA GLN A 3 -3.11 3.99 -23.87
C GLN A 3 -2.19 2.84 -23.43
N ARG A 4 -1.15 2.53 -24.20
CA ARG A 4 -0.18 1.46 -23.87
C ARG A 4 1.07 2.06 -23.25
N TYR A 5 1.00 2.36 -21.96
CA TYR A 5 2.20 2.64 -21.17
C TYR A 5 2.92 1.33 -20.85
N LYS A 6 4.26 1.32 -20.92
CA LYS A 6 5.06 0.26 -20.32
C LYS A 6 5.23 0.58 -18.84
N ILE A 7 4.36 0.03 -17.99
CA ILE A 7 4.42 0.24 -16.53
C ILE A 7 5.20 -0.91 -15.90
N ILE A 8 6.18 -0.57 -15.07
CA ILE A 8 6.82 -1.53 -14.15
C ILE A 8 6.62 -1.01 -12.74
N SER A 9 6.01 -1.84 -11.89
CA SER A 9 5.94 -1.58 -10.46
C SER A 9 7.08 -2.31 -9.78
N ILE A 10 8.02 -1.57 -9.20
CA ILE A 10 9.14 -2.15 -8.45
C ILE A 10 8.77 -2.07 -6.97
N TYR A 11 8.61 -3.25 -6.36
CA TYR A 11 8.37 -3.38 -4.93
C TYR A 11 9.63 -3.92 -4.27
N CYS A 12 10.48 -3.03 -3.77
CA CYS A 12 11.54 -3.44 -2.85
C CYS A 12 10.96 -3.38 -1.43
N ARG A 13 10.92 -4.53 -0.75
CA ARG A 13 10.39 -4.60 0.61
C ARG A 13 11.59 -4.74 1.54
N LEU A 14 11.93 -3.64 2.21
CA LEU A 14 13.03 -3.51 3.18
C LEU A 14 14.41 -3.51 2.52
N VAL A 15 14.95 -2.30 2.32
CA VAL A 15 16.36 -2.09 2.01
C VAL A 15 17.06 -1.75 3.32
N ASP A 16 17.83 -2.69 3.87
CA ASP A 16 18.43 -2.53 5.21
C ASP A 16 19.86 -1.97 5.19
N ASN A 17 20.49 -1.92 4.01
CA ASN A 17 21.85 -1.44 3.83
C ASN A 17 21.98 -0.49 2.63
N THR A 18 22.98 0.39 2.70
CA THR A 18 23.22 1.46 1.74
C THR A 18 23.43 0.94 0.32
N GLU A 19 24.12 -0.19 0.16
CA GLU A 19 24.44 -0.78 -1.15
C GLU A 19 23.17 -1.20 -1.89
N GLN A 20 22.25 -1.89 -1.21
CA GLN A 20 20.96 -2.26 -1.79
C GLN A 20 20.13 -1.03 -2.18
N ARG A 21 20.22 0.07 -1.43
CA ARG A 21 19.53 1.32 -1.74
C ARG A 21 20.08 1.95 -3.02
N GLU A 22 21.40 2.01 -3.14
CA GLU A 22 22.06 2.51 -4.34
C GLU A 22 21.73 1.66 -5.57
N LEU A 23 21.75 0.33 -5.42
CA LEU A 23 21.38 -0.59 -6.48
C LEU A 23 19.91 -0.40 -6.90
N LEU A 24 19.00 -0.25 -5.94
CA LEU A 24 17.60 0.07 -6.21
C LEU A 24 17.49 1.36 -7.04
N LEU A 25 18.09 2.46 -6.57
CA LEU A 25 18.03 3.75 -7.26
C LEU A 25 18.58 3.68 -8.69
N LYS A 26 19.74 3.03 -8.90
CA LYS A 26 20.32 2.80 -10.23
C LYS A 26 19.38 2.01 -11.13
N THR A 27 18.71 1.00 -10.59
CA THR A 27 17.76 0.16 -11.32
C THR A 27 16.51 0.95 -11.73
N LEU A 28 15.94 1.76 -10.83
CA LEU A 28 14.78 2.61 -11.12
C LEU A 28 15.08 3.60 -12.25
N ILE A 29 16.28 4.20 -12.23
CA ILE A 29 16.76 5.11 -13.27
C ILE A 29 16.87 4.38 -14.61
N ALA A 30 17.56 3.24 -14.65
CA ALA A 30 17.75 2.48 -15.87
C ALA A 30 16.43 2.07 -16.54
N PHE A 31 15.43 1.65 -15.76
CA PHE A 31 14.10 1.37 -16.30
C PHE A 31 13.42 2.63 -16.85
N THR A 32 13.51 3.74 -16.13
CA THR A 32 12.92 5.01 -16.57
C THR A 32 13.55 5.49 -17.89
N GLU A 33 14.88 5.39 -18.03
CA GLU A 33 15.63 5.72 -19.25
C GLU A 33 15.26 4.83 -20.45
N LYS A 34 14.83 3.59 -20.20
CA LYS A 34 14.30 2.68 -21.22
C LYS A 34 12.82 2.92 -21.54
N GLY A 35 12.22 3.98 -20.99
CA GLY A 35 10.84 4.38 -21.25
C GLY A 35 9.80 3.65 -20.40
N PHE A 36 10.20 3.00 -19.31
CA PHE A 36 9.24 2.42 -18.38
C PHE A 36 8.75 3.47 -17.39
N VAL A 37 7.43 3.51 -17.15
CA VAL A 37 6.86 4.25 -16.03
C VAL A 37 7.08 3.42 -14.77
N VAL A 38 7.94 3.89 -13.87
CA VAL A 38 8.37 3.15 -12.69
C VAL A 38 7.67 3.68 -11.45
N ASN A 39 6.77 2.87 -10.87
CA ASN A 39 6.03 3.26 -9.66
C ASN A 39 6.65 2.65 -8.40
N GLN A 40 6.78 3.47 -7.35
CA GLN A 40 7.29 3.12 -6.03
C GLN A 40 6.12 3.00 -5.05
N GLY A 41 5.85 1.76 -4.61
CA GLY A 41 4.55 1.34 -4.07
C GLY A 41 4.05 1.97 -2.76
N VAL A 42 4.83 2.81 -2.09
CA VAL A 42 4.48 3.33 -0.75
C VAL A 42 3.73 4.65 -0.78
N PHE A 43 3.98 5.50 -1.77
CA PHE A 43 3.57 6.92 -1.76
C PHE A 43 2.58 7.30 -2.87
N ARG A 44 1.87 6.33 -3.44
CA ARG A 44 0.65 6.65 -4.20
C ARG A 44 -0.37 7.32 -3.28
N GLN A 45 -1.18 8.22 -3.84
CA GLN A 45 -2.36 8.73 -3.14
C GLN A 45 -3.27 7.56 -2.76
N LYS A 46 -3.75 7.56 -1.52
CA LYS A 46 -4.61 6.51 -0.97
C LYS A 46 -5.77 7.17 -0.25
N ASP A 47 -6.93 6.53 -0.31
CA ASP A 47 -8.11 6.94 0.45
C ASP A 47 -8.14 6.31 1.86
N PHE A 48 -7.31 5.29 2.09
CA PHE A 48 -7.20 4.54 3.34
C PHE A 48 -5.80 3.97 3.53
N SER A 49 -5.43 3.63 4.77
CA SER A 49 -4.08 3.14 5.08
C SER A 49 -3.87 1.71 4.60
N CYS A 50 -4.92 0.89 4.68
CA CYS A 50 -4.91 -0.52 4.37
C CYS A 50 -6.23 -0.92 3.68
N PRO A 51 -6.20 -1.70 2.58
CA PRO A 51 -7.43 -2.21 1.94
C PRO A 51 -8.35 -2.97 2.90
N ALA A 52 -7.79 -3.56 3.96
CA ALA A 52 -8.53 -4.23 5.01
C ALA A 52 -9.58 -3.32 5.71
N GLU A 53 -9.39 -2.00 5.68
CA GLU A 53 -10.34 -1.00 6.20
C GLU A 53 -11.58 -0.83 5.32
N SER A 54 -11.53 -1.27 4.05
CA SER A 54 -12.69 -1.24 3.17
C SER A 54 -13.68 -2.37 3.52
N TYR A 55 -14.96 -2.03 3.62
CA TYR A 55 -16.02 -3.01 3.82
C TYR A 55 -16.05 -4.06 2.70
N ASN A 56 -15.80 -3.64 1.46
CA ASN A 56 -15.89 -4.50 0.28
C ASN A 56 -14.64 -5.34 0.00
N TYR A 57 -13.54 -5.09 0.73
CA TYR A 57 -12.33 -5.89 0.57
C TYR A 57 -12.47 -7.23 1.31
N ALA A 58 -12.27 -8.35 0.61
CA ALA A 58 -12.32 -9.67 1.19
C ALA A 58 -11.21 -10.55 0.63
N ILE A 59 -10.67 -11.41 1.48
CA ILE A 59 -9.77 -12.50 1.10
C ILE A 59 -10.53 -13.78 1.38
N VAL A 60 -10.77 -14.56 0.34
CA VAL A 60 -11.42 -15.86 0.44
C VAL A 60 -10.32 -16.92 0.53
N ASN A 61 -10.34 -17.71 1.59
CA ASN A 61 -9.43 -18.84 1.76
C ASN A 61 -10.02 -20.11 1.11
N TYR A 62 -9.18 -21.13 0.88
CA TYR A 62 -9.57 -22.36 0.17
C TYR A 62 -10.71 -23.13 0.87
N ASP A 63 -10.85 -22.97 2.19
CA ASP A 63 -11.88 -23.64 3.01
C ASP A 63 -13.19 -22.83 3.11
N GLY A 64 -13.32 -21.74 2.35
CA GLY A 64 -14.47 -20.85 2.39
C GLY A 64 -14.48 -19.87 3.56
N SER A 65 -13.46 -19.87 4.43
CA SER A 65 -13.30 -18.82 5.44
C SER A 65 -12.90 -17.49 4.81
N ILE A 66 -13.38 -16.38 5.37
CA ILE A 66 -13.18 -15.03 4.85
C ILE A 66 -12.31 -14.23 5.81
N HIS A 67 -11.35 -13.50 5.26
CA HIS A 67 -10.39 -12.68 6.00
C HIS A 67 -10.33 -11.26 5.45
N LYS A 68 -9.88 -10.32 6.31
CA LYS A 68 -9.58 -8.93 5.91
C LYS A 68 -8.10 -8.65 5.68
N CYS A 69 -7.19 -9.50 6.17
CA CYS A 69 -5.75 -9.26 6.11
C CYS A 69 -5.03 -10.50 5.56
N ASN A 70 -4.21 -10.30 4.53
CA ASN A 70 -3.30 -11.32 3.96
C ASN A 70 -1.88 -11.18 4.52
N GLY A 71 -1.61 -10.18 5.35
CA GLY A 71 -0.32 -10.01 6.03
C GLY A 71 -0.14 -10.93 7.24
N ARG A 72 -1.07 -11.86 7.49
CA ARG A 72 -1.07 -12.85 8.57
C ARG A 72 -1.49 -14.19 8.01
N THR A 73 -1.12 -15.27 8.68
CA THR A 73 -1.54 -16.63 8.33
C THR A 73 -3.05 -16.76 8.42
N LEU A 74 -3.67 -17.24 7.34
CA LEU A 74 -5.12 -17.41 7.22
C LEU A 74 -5.55 -18.67 7.98
N THR A 75 -5.91 -18.49 9.25
CA THR A 75 -6.37 -19.54 10.16
C THR A 75 -7.77 -19.24 10.66
N LYS A 76 -8.50 -20.25 11.17
CA LYS A 76 -9.83 -20.07 11.79
C LYS A 76 -9.86 -18.95 12.84
N LYS A 77 -8.78 -18.77 13.62
CA LYS A 77 -8.67 -17.69 14.62
C LYS A 77 -8.69 -16.29 13.99
N THR A 78 -8.05 -16.15 12.83
CA THR A 78 -7.96 -14.88 12.08
C THR A 78 -9.11 -14.65 11.11
N ALA A 79 -10.00 -15.63 10.96
CA ALA A 79 -11.18 -15.49 10.11
C ALA A 79 -12.08 -14.37 10.64
N CYS A 80 -12.60 -13.58 9.71
CA CYS A 80 -13.57 -12.52 9.95
C CYS A 80 -14.96 -12.90 9.41
N GLY A 81 -15.14 -14.10 8.88
CA GLY A 81 -16.39 -14.57 8.32
C GLY A 81 -16.24 -15.88 7.55
N GLU A 82 -17.29 -16.25 6.85
CA GLU A 82 -17.38 -17.45 6.01
C GLU A 82 -18.32 -17.22 4.82
N ILE A 83 -18.15 -18.00 3.75
CA ILE A 83 -19.09 -18.03 2.63
C ILE A 83 -20.22 -18.99 2.98
N SER A 84 -21.47 -18.52 2.90
CA SER A 84 -22.65 -19.37 3.10
C SER A 84 -22.83 -20.35 1.94
N SER A 85 -23.65 -21.38 2.16
CA SER A 85 -24.07 -22.30 1.08
C SER A 85 -24.77 -21.61 -0.09
N SER A 86 -25.36 -20.43 0.12
CA SER A 86 -25.96 -19.60 -0.93
C SER A 86 -24.97 -18.67 -1.66
N GLY A 87 -23.68 -18.75 -1.33
CA GLY A 87 -22.64 -17.88 -1.91
C GLY A 87 -22.55 -16.48 -1.31
N GLN A 88 -23.26 -16.20 -0.21
CA GLN A 88 -23.23 -14.90 0.46
C GLN A 88 -22.10 -14.83 1.49
N LEU A 89 -21.45 -13.67 1.61
CA LEU A 89 -20.43 -13.44 2.63
C LEU A 89 -21.08 -13.19 3.98
N ARG A 90 -20.84 -14.06 4.96
CA ARG A 90 -21.27 -13.88 6.35
C ARG A 90 -20.12 -13.38 7.18
N TRP A 91 -20.14 -12.09 7.52
CA TRP A 91 -19.13 -11.46 8.35
C TRP A 91 -19.43 -11.59 9.84
N ASP A 92 -18.37 -11.78 10.63
CA ASP A 92 -18.35 -11.45 12.05
C ASP A 92 -18.44 -9.93 12.19
N LYS A 93 -19.65 -9.45 12.47
CA LYS A 93 -19.95 -8.01 12.57
C LYS A 93 -19.07 -7.30 13.59
N SER A 94 -18.72 -7.94 14.71
CA SER A 94 -17.89 -7.35 15.75
C SER A 94 -16.46 -7.13 15.27
N LYS A 95 -15.85 -8.16 14.63
CA LYS A 95 -14.51 -8.05 14.06
C LYS A 95 -14.44 -7.01 12.94
N ILE A 96 -15.47 -6.92 12.12
CA ILE A 96 -15.54 -5.93 11.02
C ILE A 96 -15.71 -4.52 11.57
N ALA A 97 -16.66 -4.29 12.49
CA ALA A 97 -16.88 -2.99 13.10
C ALA A 97 -15.61 -2.48 13.79
N LYS A 98 -14.90 -3.35 14.54
CA LYS A 98 -13.64 -3.01 15.21
C LYS A 98 -12.57 -2.51 14.24
N ARG A 99 -12.49 -3.07 13.03
CA ARG A 99 -11.49 -2.66 12.03
C ARG A 99 -11.90 -1.41 11.27
N ILE A 100 -13.13 -1.37 10.77
CA ILE A 100 -13.60 -0.27 9.92
C ILE A 100 -13.74 1.03 10.72
N GLY A 101 -14.13 0.93 12.00
CA GLY A 101 -14.16 2.08 12.92
C GLY A 101 -12.79 2.55 13.40
N LEU A 102 -11.69 1.99 12.90
CA LEU A 102 -10.34 2.33 13.34
C LEU A 102 -9.75 3.44 12.46
N SER A 103 -9.71 4.67 12.99
CA SER A 103 -8.93 5.75 12.40
C SER A 103 -7.44 5.54 12.65
N THR A 104 -6.71 5.00 11.67
CA THR A 104 -5.32 4.59 11.92
C THR A 104 -4.36 5.73 12.21
N PHE A 105 -4.68 6.94 11.72
CA PHE A 105 -3.87 8.14 11.86
C PHE A 105 -4.21 9.03 13.05
N GLU A 106 -5.22 8.69 13.86
CA GLU A 106 -5.66 9.50 15.02
C GLU A 106 -4.67 9.38 16.20
N ASN A 107 -3.48 9.95 16.02
CA ASN A 107 -2.48 10.10 17.06
C ASN A 107 -1.66 11.38 16.84
N PRO A 108 -1.06 11.97 17.89
CA PRO A 108 -0.35 13.24 17.77
C PRO A 108 0.82 13.24 16.78
N SER A 109 1.46 12.09 16.55
CA SER A 109 2.59 11.99 15.62
C SER A 109 2.11 12.06 14.17
N CYS A 110 1.05 11.33 13.83
CA CYS A 110 0.45 11.34 12.49
C CYS A 110 -0.22 12.67 12.17
N LEU A 111 -0.98 13.26 13.09
CA LEU A 111 -1.71 14.53 12.86
C LEU A 111 -0.77 15.73 12.58
N LYS A 112 0.48 15.67 13.05
CA LYS A 112 1.52 16.67 12.76
C LYS A 112 2.42 16.29 11.58
N CYS A 113 2.23 15.12 10.99
CA CYS A 113 3.13 14.57 9.98
C CYS A 113 2.79 15.11 8.58
N LYS A 114 3.77 15.74 7.92
CA LYS A 114 3.64 16.20 6.52
C LYS A 114 3.39 15.06 5.52
N MET A 115 3.72 13.82 5.88
CA MET A 115 3.53 12.64 5.04
C MET A 115 2.18 11.95 5.22
N LEU A 116 1.35 12.41 6.16
CA LEU A 116 0.04 11.83 6.42
C LEU A 116 -0.84 11.73 5.14
N PRO A 117 -0.93 12.76 4.26
CA PRO A 117 -1.75 12.67 3.06
C PRO A 117 -1.34 11.56 2.06
N LEU A 118 -0.12 11.02 2.17
CA LEU A 118 0.37 9.94 1.32
C LEU A 118 0.28 8.57 2.01
N CYS A 119 0.56 8.50 3.31
CA CYS A 119 0.59 7.22 4.02
C CYS A 119 -0.77 6.82 4.60
N MET A 120 -1.64 7.80 4.91
CA MET A 120 -2.93 7.64 5.59
C MET A 120 -2.86 6.92 6.95
N GLY A 121 -1.68 6.90 7.60
CA GLY A 121 -1.45 6.22 8.88
C GLY A 121 -0.78 4.84 8.78
N PRO A 122 -0.56 4.17 9.92
CA PRO A 122 -0.04 2.81 10.00
C PRO A 122 -1.06 1.76 9.57
N CYS A 123 -0.59 0.57 9.23
CA CYS A 123 -1.45 -0.59 8.93
C CYS A 123 -2.44 -0.89 10.08
N SER A 124 -3.74 -0.91 9.79
CA SER A 124 -4.80 -1.23 10.76
C SER A 124 -4.61 -2.56 11.49
N GLN A 125 -4.09 -3.60 10.83
CA GLN A 125 -3.79 -4.88 11.50
C GLN A 125 -2.77 -4.70 12.62
N LYS A 126 -1.65 -4.02 12.34
CA LYS A 126 -0.59 -3.77 13.32
C LYS A 126 -1.12 -2.90 14.47
N LEU A 127 -1.94 -1.90 14.14
CA LEU A 127 -2.54 -1.01 15.13
C LEU A 127 -3.46 -1.76 16.10
N MET A 128 -4.32 -2.65 15.60
CA MET A 128 -5.19 -3.49 16.45
C MET A 128 -4.43 -4.48 17.32
N GLU A 129 -3.33 -5.05 16.83
CA GLU A 129 -2.47 -5.97 17.59
C GLU A 129 -1.72 -5.24 18.70
N MET A 130 -1.31 -4.00 18.47
CA MET A 130 -0.62 -3.17 19.47
C MET A 130 -1.57 -2.48 20.45
N GLY A 131 -2.87 -2.40 20.14
CA GLY A 131 -3.86 -1.69 20.95
C GLY A 131 -3.73 -0.15 20.88
N GLY A 132 -2.93 0.38 19.96
CA GLY A 132 -2.68 1.81 19.84
C GLY A 132 -1.44 2.13 19.01
N PHE A 133 -1.24 3.42 18.73
CA PHE A 133 -0.12 3.87 17.92
C PHE A 133 1.22 3.71 18.65
N ASP A 134 2.20 3.12 17.97
CA ASP A 134 3.59 3.08 18.37
C ASP A 134 4.46 3.46 17.17
N LYS A 135 5.58 4.16 17.41
CA LYS A 135 6.53 4.54 16.35
C LYS A 135 7.06 3.34 15.56
N LYS A 136 7.09 2.13 16.12
CA LYS A 136 7.48 0.87 15.47
C LYS A 136 6.57 0.49 14.31
N ILE A 137 5.31 0.89 14.31
CA ILE A 137 4.33 0.54 13.26
C ILE A 137 4.09 1.67 12.25
N CYS A 138 4.79 2.79 12.41
CA CYS A 138 4.74 3.90 11.46
C CYS A 138 5.10 3.42 10.05
N SER A 139 4.25 3.74 9.07
CA SER A 139 4.44 3.39 7.66
C SER A 139 5.76 3.92 7.09
N MET A 140 6.25 5.05 7.62
CA MET A 140 7.55 5.63 7.23
C MET A 140 8.75 4.76 7.62
N LYS A 141 8.60 3.80 8.54
CA LYS A 141 9.67 2.81 8.83
C LYS A 141 9.75 1.69 7.80
N SER A 142 8.76 1.60 6.90
CA SER A 142 8.70 0.56 5.87
C SER A 142 9.07 1.11 4.49
N ILE A 143 9.57 2.35 4.41
CA ILE A 143 10.06 2.95 3.17
C ILE A 143 11.53 2.55 2.96
N ASP A 144 11.87 2.26 1.71
CA ASP A 144 13.19 1.87 1.20
C ASP A 144 13.97 3.05 0.61
N THR A 145 13.32 4.20 0.44
CA THR A 145 13.87 5.40 -0.18
C THR A 145 13.64 6.62 0.69
N SER A 146 14.50 7.64 0.54
CA SER A 146 14.24 8.94 1.19
C SER A 146 13.08 9.65 0.51
N LEU A 147 12.46 10.61 1.21
CA LEU A 147 11.43 11.45 0.62
C LEU A 147 11.91 12.18 -0.65
N ASN A 148 13.16 12.66 -0.64
CA ASN A 148 13.74 13.36 -1.79
C ASN A 148 13.88 12.43 -3.00
N ASP A 149 14.38 11.21 -2.80
CA ASP A 149 14.51 10.24 -3.89
C ASP A 149 13.15 9.87 -4.47
N TYR A 150 12.16 9.70 -3.60
CA TYR A 150 10.79 9.45 -4.02
C TYR A 150 10.24 10.59 -4.89
N ILE A 151 10.36 11.85 -4.44
CA ILE A 151 9.89 13.01 -5.20
C ILE A 151 10.57 13.09 -6.57
N LEU A 152 11.88 12.86 -6.64
CA LEU A 152 12.62 12.84 -7.90
C LEU A 152 12.14 11.72 -8.84
N GLN A 153 11.88 10.53 -8.31
CA GLN A 153 11.40 9.39 -9.09
C GLN A 153 9.97 9.62 -9.62
N GLU A 154 9.10 10.19 -8.78
CA GLU A 154 7.73 10.55 -9.16
C GLU A 154 7.73 11.63 -10.25
N PHE A 155 8.58 12.66 -10.11
CA PHE A 155 8.76 13.69 -11.13
C PHE A 155 9.17 13.10 -12.48
N ARG A 156 10.19 12.23 -12.50
CA ARG A 156 10.64 11.55 -13.72
C ARG A 156 9.52 10.73 -14.37
N SER A 157 8.77 9.99 -13.56
CA SER A 157 7.67 9.14 -14.05
C SER A 157 6.54 9.97 -14.66
N LYS A 158 6.17 11.10 -14.04
CA LYS A 158 5.18 12.04 -14.58
C LYS A 158 5.65 12.72 -15.86
N ALA A 159 6.90 13.19 -15.91
CA ALA A 159 7.46 13.78 -17.11
C ALA A 159 7.44 12.80 -18.30
N LEU A 160 7.73 11.52 -18.06
CA LEU A 160 7.67 10.49 -19.09
C LEU A 160 6.22 10.22 -19.56
N ILE A 161 5.25 10.18 -18.63
CA ILE A 161 3.82 10.06 -18.97
C ILE A 161 3.39 11.23 -19.87
N GLU A 162 3.76 12.46 -19.53
CA GLU A 162 3.43 13.65 -20.31
C GLU A 162 4.05 13.60 -21.72
N GLN A 163 5.31 13.13 -21.85
CA GLN A 163 5.94 12.92 -23.16
C GLN A 163 5.15 11.93 -24.02
N TYR A 164 4.72 10.80 -23.44
CA TYR A 164 3.89 9.82 -24.16
C TYR A 164 2.54 10.39 -24.56
N GLN A 165 1.92 11.20 -23.72
CA GLN A 165 0.64 11.85 -24.05
C GLN A 165 0.79 12.82 -25.22
N LYS A 166 1.87 13.62 -25.26
CA LYS A 166 2.15 14.56 -26.35
C LYS A 166 2.43 13.88 -27.69
N GLN A 167 3.08 12.72 -27.68
CA GLN A 167 3.37 11.93 -28.90
C GLN A 167 2.11 11.29 -29.52
N ILE A 168 1.04 11.11 -28.75
CA ILE A 168 -0.23 10.52 -29.23
C ILE A 168 -1.15 11.61 -29.82
N SER A 169 -0.97 12.87 -29.43
CA SER A 169 -1.77 14.01 -29.91
C SER A 169 -1.30 14.60 -31.26
N LEU A 170 -0.30 13.98 -31.90
CA LEU A 170 0.21 14.26 -33.24
C LEU A 170 -0.16 13.12 -34.19
#